data_AF-A0AAN8VG85-F1
#
_entry.id   AF-A0AAN8VG85-F1
#
_cell.length_a   1.000
_cell.length_b   1.000
_cell.length_c   1.000
_cell.angle_alpha   90.00
_cell.angle_beta   90.00
_cell.angle_gamma   90.00
#
_symmetry.space_group_name_H-M   'P 1'
#
loop_
_entity.id
_entity.type
_entity.pdbx_description
1 polymer ?
#
loop_
_entity_poly.entity_id
_entity_poly.type
_entity_poly.pdbx_seq_one_letter_code
_entity_poly.pdbx_strand_id
1 'polypeptide(L)'
;MMAYENPFEDAHLQIPKEEMESIVLNETEAKANPTREESPLSSNQNPNPNYSDTSFLDPPSYADVVFSPQSIESNGHNSTISRSTSSSTSEFLKISVTNPVKEQEMSSSLVPGGTTYVTYLITSITNIPEYGGTEFMVRRRFKDVVTLADRLSENFRGFFVPVRPDKNVVESQMMKNEDFIDQRRAELEKYLCRLANHPVIKKSEELRVFLQVQGKLPLVKSTDVASRMLDGAAKLPKQLFGESTAGVIDPNEVLQPAKGGRDLLRIFKELKQSVTNDWSGWRPPVIEEDKEFLENKDKLQDLEQQLSNMSQQAESLVKAQQDIGETMGELGLALVKLTKFETEEAMYESQQVRANDMRNVATAAVKASRLYRELNSQTVKHLDKLHDYLGMMLAVNTAFSDRSSALLTVQTLSTELSSLHSKIEKLEIASSKIFGGDRSRLRKIEELKETISITEDAKAVAEREYERIKENNRNELERLEKEKYDDFVGMLKGFVINQVGYAEKMAGVWEKIAEETSGYAKDGS
;
A
#
# COMPACT_ATOMS: atom_id res chain seq x y z
N MET A 1 17.96 38.59 -44.92
CA MET A 1 16.88 37.79 -45.51
C MET A 1 15.89 37.52 -44.39
N MET A 2 14.64 37.93 -44.58
CA MET A 2 13.60 38.06 -43.57
C MET A 2 13.12 36.70 -43.04
N ALA A 3 12.60 36.74 -41.82
CA ALA A 3 11.94 35.67 -41.08
C ALA A 3 10.71 35.11 -41.81
N TYR A 4 10.43 33.83 -41.57
CA TYR A 4 9.08 33.28 -41.57
C TYR A 4 8.94 32.37 -40.34
N GLU A 5 8.15 32.86 -39.37
CA GLU A 5 7.61 32.08 -38.26
C GLU A 5 6.53 31.13 -38.78
N ASN A 6 6.51 29.91 -38.26
CA ASN A 6 5.50 28.89 -38.53
C ASN A 6 4.63 28.76 -37.28
N PRO A 7 3.33 29.13 -37.29
CA PRO A 7 2.54 29.18 -36.07
C PRO A 7 1.47 28.09 -36.04
N PHE A 8 1.81 26.83 -35.77
CA PHE A 8 0.82 25.81 -35.39
C PHE A 8 1.51 24.66 -34.62
N GLU A 9 1.71 24.86 -33.33
CA GLU A 9 1.82 23.78 -32.35
C GLU A 9 0.94 24.13 -31.14
N ASP A 10 0.35 23.08 -30.57
CA ASP A 10 -0.51 23.02 -29.37
C ASP A 10 -1.98 23.46 -29.50
N ALA A 11 -2.80 22.49 -29.91
CA ALA A 11 -4.16 22.35 -29.39
C ALA A 11 -4.38 20.89 -28.93
N HIS A 12 -4.02 20.60 -27.68
CA HIS A 12 -4.43 19.39 -26.98
C HIS A 12 -5.97 19.42 -26.78
N LEU A 13 -6.71 18.70 -27.63
CA LEU A 13 -8.13 18.44 -27.46
C LEU A 13 -8.33 17.31 -26.44
N GLN A 14 -8.36 17.68 -25.16
CA GLN A 14 -8.89 16.82 -24.10
C GLN A 14 -10.42 16.84 -24.16
N ILE A 15 -11.01 15.75 -24.64
CA ILE A 15 -12.46 15.55 -24.62
C ILE A 15 -12.85 15.02 -23.22
N PRO A 16 -13.82 15.64 -22.51
CA PRO A 16 -14.26 15.19 -21.18
C PRO A 16 -14.93 13.81 -21.23
N LYS A 17 -14.75 13.03 -20.16
CA LYS A 17 -15.26 11.65 -19.96
C LYS A 17 -16.78 11.47 -20.15
N GLU A 18 -17.57 12.55 -20.14
CA GLU A 18 -19.04 12.52 -20.19
C GLU A 18 -19.63 12.34 -21.60
N GLU A 19 -18.85 12.54 -22.67
CA GLU A 19 -19.31 12.25 -24.05
C GLU A 19 -19.30 10.75 -24.41
N MET A 20 -18.64 9.89 -23.61
CA MET A 20 -18.63 8.44 -23.87
C MET A 20 -19.97 7.73 -23.54
N GLU A 21 -20.81 8.33 -22.70
CA GLU A 21 -22.08 7.71 -22.27
C GLU A 21 -23.29 8.25 -23.04
N SER A 22 -23.20 9.45 -23.64
CA SER A 22 -24.35 10.15 -24.22
C SER A 22 -24.59 9.90 -25.73
N ILE A 23 -23.67 9.27 -26.46
CA ILE A 23 -23.79 9.13 -27.93
C ILE A 23 -24.71 7.96 -28.37
N VAL A 24 -25.32 7.21 -27.43
CA VAL A 24 -26.23 6.08 -27.76
C VAL A 24 -27.71 6.39 -27.49
N LEU A 25 -28.04 7.54 -26.89
CA LEU A 25 -29.42 7.87 -26.53
C LEU A 25 -29.86 9.18 -27.19
N ASN A 26 -30.38 9.09 -28.41
CA ASN A 26 -31.38 10.01 -28.96
C ASN A 26 -31.85 9.52 -30.34
N GLU A 27 -32.85 8.64 -30.34
CA GLU A 27 -33.77 8.54 -31.49
C GLU A 27 -35.17 8.96 -31.04
N THR A 28 -35.78 9.80 -31.89
CA THR A 28 -37.17 10.27 -31.96
C THR A 28 -37.60 11.45 -31.09
N GLU A 29 -37.79 12.61 -31.74
CA GLU A 29 -39.02 13.42 -31.70
C GLU A 29 -38.99 14.57 -32.74
N ALA A 30 -39.97 14.62 -33.67
CA ALA A 30 -40.68 15.84 -34.12
C ALA A 30 -41.67 15.61 -35.31
N LYS A 31 -42.97 15.49 -34.98
CA LYS A 31 -44.20 16.17 -35.49
C LYS A 31 -44.09 17.12 -36.73
N ALA A 32 -45.05 17.29 -37.66
CA ALA A 32 -46.50 16.97 -37.73
C ALA A 32 -47.17 17.25 -39.13
N ASN A 33 -48.24 16.48 -39.44
CA ASN A 33 -49.61 16.83 -39.96
C ASN A 33 -49.88 17.34 -41.41
N PRO A 34 -51.16 17.37 -41.90
CA PRO A 34 -52.31 16.41 -41.76
C PRO A 34 -53.22 16.30 -43.04
N THR A 35 -54.15 15.32 -43.13
CA THR A 35 -55.58 15.54 -43.55
C THR A 35 -56.50 14.30 -43.43
N ARG A 36 -57.66 14.49 -42.75
CA ARG A 36 -59.06 13.95 -42.92
C ARG A 36 -59.31 12.43 -43.04
N GLU A 37 -60.38 11.79 -42.54
CA GLU A 37 -61.70 12.18 -41.99
C GLU A 37 -62.36 10.96 -41.27
N GLU A 38 -63.13 11.24 -40.20
CA GLU A 38 -64.34 10.56 -39.65
C GLU A 38 -64.39 9.10 -39.10
N SER A 39 -65.35 8.89 -38.20
CA SER A 39 -65.44 7.96 -37.04
C SER A 39 -66.43 6.76 -37.25
N PRO A 40 -67.02 6.12 -36.20
CA PRO A 40 -66.51 5.12 -35.24
C PRO A 40 -67.31 3.79 -35.27
N LEU A 41 -66.87 2.70 -34.60
CA LEU A 41 -67.71 1.75 -33.81
C LEU A 41 -66.96 0.51 -33.25
N SER A 42 -67.54 0.01 -32.17
CA SER A 42 -67.16 -1.07 -31.22
C SER A 42 -67.13 -2.50 -31.78
N SER A 43 -66.26 -3.38 -31.24
CA SER A 43 -66.64 -4.60 -30.46
C SER A 43 -65.57 -5.73 -30.46
N ASN A 44 -65.55 -6.45 -29.33
CA ASN A 44 -64.69 -7.59 -28.95
C ASN A 44 -64.69 -8.80 -29.91
N GLN A 45 -63.55 -9.52 -30.02
CA GLN A 45 -63.36 -10.92 -29.53
C GLN A 45 -62.07 -11.61 -30.05
N ASN A 46 -61.28 -12.11 -29.09
CA ASN A 46 -60.49 -13.36 -29.03
C ASN A 46 -59.16 -13.58 -29.81
N PRO A 47 -58.26 -14.46 -29.26
CA PRO A 47 -56.81 -14.21 -29.26
C PRO A 47 -55.94 -15.31 -29.92
N ASN A 48 -54.62 -15.03 -29.90
CA ASN A 48 -53.40 -15.86 -30.09
C ASN A 48 -52.69 -15.81 -31.45
N PRO A 49 -51.36 -16.08 -31.48
CA PRO A 49 -50.31 -15.72 -30.51
C PRO A 49 -49.08 -15.10 -31.21
N ASN A 50 -48.30 -14.24 -30.54
CA ASN A 50 -46.83 -14.24 -30.66
C ASN A 50 -46.17 -13.18 -29.77
N TYR A 51 -45.32 -13.70 -28.89
CA TYR A 51 -44.14 -13.15 -28.23
C TYR A 51 -43.67 -11.73 -28.59
N SER A 52 -43.60 -10.88 -27.57
CA SER A 52 -42.47 -9.99 -27.29
C SER A 52 -42.58 -9.42 -25.87
N ASP A 53 -42.09 -10.18 -24.89
CA ASP A 53 -41.91 -9.68 -23.52
C ASP A 53 -40.53 -9.03 -23.44
N THR A 54 -40.53 -7.70 -23.28
CA THR A 54 -39.37 -6.90 -22.92
C THR A 54 -39.09 -7.09 -21.43
N SER A 55 -38.25 -8.06 -21.07
CA SER A 55 -37.62 -8.07 -19.75
C SER A 55 -36.31 -7.29 -19.82
N PHE A 56 -36.33 -6.08 -19.27
CA PHE A 56 -35.15 -5.39 -18.74
C PHE A 56 -34.31 -6.40 -17.95
N LEU A 57 -33.09 -6.70 -18.41
CA LEU A 57 -32.13 -7.48 -17.65
C LEU A 57 -31.31 -6.52 -16.79
N ASP A 58 -31.50 -6.65 -15.49
CA ASP A 58 -30.58 -6.17 -14.47
C ASP A 58 -29.17 -6.71 -14.72
N PRO A 59 -28.11 -5.96 -14.35
CA PRO A 59 -26.74 -6.43 -14.48
C PRO A 59 -26.52 -7.72 -13.66
N PRO A 60 -25.81 -8.73 -14.18
CA PRO A 60 -25.64 -9.99 -13.47
C PRO A 60 -24.86 -9.78 -12.17
N SER A 61 -25.38 -10.42 -11.12
CA SER A 61 -24.79 -10.52 -9.79
C SER A 61 -23.36 -11.08 -9.86
N TYR A 62 -22.48 -10.53 -9.02
CA TYR A 62 -21.03 -10.77 -8.91
C TYR A 62 -20.62 -12.22 -8.53
N ALA A 63 -21.52 -13.19 -8.55
CA ALA A 63 -21.29 -14.55 -8.06
C ALA A 63 -20.92 -15.59 -9.15
N ASP A 64 -21.09 -15.30 -10.44
CA ASP A 64 -21.01 -16.32 -11.50
C ASP A 64 -19.67 -16.39 -12.27
N VAL A 65 -18.60 -15.76 -11.77
CA VAL A 65 -17.24 -15.91 -12.34
C VAL A 65 -16.28 -16.56 -11.35
N VAL A 66 -16.74 -17.63 -10.69
CA VAL A 66 -15.88 -18.58 -9.99
C VAL A 66 -15.87 -19.88 -10.80
N PHE A 67 -14.82 -20.08 -11.59
CA PHE A 67 -14.55 -21.36 -12.24
C PHE A 67 -14.38 -22.45 -11.18
N SER A 68 -15.33 -23.38 -11.12
CA SER A 68 -15.17 -24.66 -10.44
C SER A 68 -14.35 -25.61 -11.34
N PRO A 69 -13.23 -26.19 -10.88
CA PRO A 69 -12.51 -27.18 -11.66
C PRO A 69 -13.24 -28.52 -11.58
N GLN A 70 -13.95 -28.90 -12.65
CA GLN A 70 -14.45 -30.27 -12.81
C GLN A 70 -13.28 -31.19 -13.18
N SER A 71 -13.01 -32.12 -12.28
CA SER A 71 -12.16 -33.30 -12.49
C SER A 71 -13.01 -34.39 -13.14
N ILE A 72 -12.48 -35.02 -14.20
CA ILE A 72 -13.08 -36.22 -14.81
C ILE A 72 -12.49 -37.46 -14.14
N GLU A 73 -13.41 -38.37 -13.83
CA GLU A 73 -13.32 -39.55 -12.99
C GLU A 73 -12.47 -40.69 -13.57
N SER A 74 -11.85 -41.47 -12.69
CA SER A 74 -11.45 -42.86 -12.96
C SER A 74 -11.81 -43.75 -11.77
N ASN A 75 -12.24 -44.95 -12.10
CA ASN A 75 -13.11 -45.85 -11.34
C ASN A 75 -12.44 -46.53 -10.12
N GLY A 76 -13.19 -46.62 -9.02
CA GLY A 76 -13.32 -47.81 -8.16
C GLY A 76 -12.30 -48.06 -7.04
N HIS A 77 -12.73 -47.89 -5.78
CA HIS A 77 -12.76 -48.96 -4.74
C HIS A 77 -13.28 -48.43 -3.39
N ASN A 78 -14.21 -49.19 -2.81
CA ASN A 78 -14.81 -48.96 -1.48
C ASN A 78 -13.74 -49.04 -0.37
N SER A 79 -13.60 -47.98 0.42
CA SER A 79 -13.11 -48.08 1.79
C SER A 79 -13.75 -47.00 2.67
N THR A 80 -14.47 -47.47 3.67
CA THR A 80 -15.14 -46.68 4.71
C THR A 80 -14.06 -46.03 5.59
N ILE A 81 -13.78 -44.74 5.37
CA ILE A 81 -12.91 -43.96 6.25
C ILE A 81 -13.77 -42.91 6.95
N SER A 82 -13.96 -43.12 8.25
CA SER A 82 -14.59 -42.21 9.19
C SER A 82 -13.97 -40.82 9.08
N ARG A 83 -14.76 -39.86 8.59
CA ARG A 83 -14.36 -38.46 8.44
C ARG A 83 -14.44 -37.78 9.80
N SER A 84 -13.31 -37.72 10.51
CA SER A 84 -13.15 -36.81 11.64
C SER A 84 -13.15 -35.37 11.12
N THR A 85 -14.24 -34.64 11.39
CA THR A 85 -14.33 -33.19 11.24
C THR A 85 -13.48 -32.51 12.31
N SER A 86 -12.23 -32.18 12.00
CA SER A 86 -11.48 -31.15 12.71
C SER A 86 -11.36 -29.93 11.81
N SER A 87 -12.45 -29.17 11.70
CA SER A 87 -12.40 -27.78 11.22
C SER A 87 -11.74 -26.94 12.31
N SER A 88 -10.42 -26.85 12.26
CA SER A 88 -9.68 -25.82 12.98
C SER A 88 -10.01 -24.48 12.30
N THR A 89 -10.93 -23.70 12.87
CA THR A 89 -11.18 -22.34 12.38
C THR A 89 -9.95 -21.50 12.71
N SER A 90 -9.13 -21.20 11.69
CA SER A 90 -7.96 -20.32 11.85
C SER A 90 -8.35 -18.99 12.51
N GLU A 91 -7.54 -18.51 13.44
CA GLU A 91 -7.73 -17.23 14.11
C GLU A 91 -7.57 -16.06 13.13
N PHE A 92 -8.56 -15.17 13.06
CA PHE A 92 -8.58 -14.01 12.18
C PHE A 92 -8.92 -12.72 12.93
N LEU A 93 -8.42 -11.61 12.41
CA LEU A 93 -8.82 -10.25 12.79
C LEU A 93 -9.01 -9.46 11.49
N LYS A 94 -10.24 -9.06 11.21
CA LYS A 94 -10.59 -8.24 10.04
C LYS A 94 -10.85 -6.83 10.52
N ILE A 95 -10.29 -5.85 9.83
CA ILE A 95 -10.44 -4.43 10.15
C ILE A 95 -10.91 -3.71 8.89
N SER A 96 -11.82 -2.75 9.06
CA SER A 96 -12.23 -1.81 8.03
C SER A 96 -12.23 -0.39 8.60
N VAL A 97 -11.91 0.59 7.76
CA VAL A 97 -11.85 2.00 8.13
C VAL A 97 -12.79 2.76 7.21
N THR A 98 -13.83 3.36 7.78
CA THR A 98 -14.92 3.98 7.01
C THR A 98 -15.33 5.32 7.61
N ASN A 99 -16.29 5.99 6.97
CA ASN A 99 -17.01 7.16 7.48
C ASN A 99 -16.08 8.25 8.08
N PRO A 100 -15.26 8.90 7.24
CA PRO A 100 -14.44 10.03 7.67
C PRO A 100 -15.34 11.19 8.10
N VAL A 101 -15.09 11.75 9.29
CA VAL A 101 -15.85 12.90 9.83
C VAL A 101 -14.86 13.97 10.26
N LYS A 102 -15.11 15.21 9.79
CA LYS A 102 -14.37 16.39 10.22
C LYS A 102 -14.91 16.84 11.58
N GLU A 103 -14.06 16.79 12.59
CA GLU A 103 -14.37 17.25 13.94
C GLU A 103 -13.56 18.51 14.25
N GLN A 104 -14.15 19.41 15.06
CA GLN A 104 -13.48 20.62 15.52
C GLN A 104 -13.18 20.48 17.02
N GLU A 105 -11.91 20.60 17.38
CA GLU A 105 -11.51 20.60 18.78
C GLU A 105 -11.91 21.93 19.42
N MET A 106 -13.00 21.94 20.19
CA MET A 106 -13.33 23.06 21.08
C MET A 106 -12.43 22.98 22.32
N SER A 107 -11.14 23.26 22.16
CA SER A 107 -10.29 23.48 23.34
C SER A 107 -10.81 24.72 24.08
N SER A 108 -10.85 24.67 25.41
CA SER A 108 -11.20 25.79 26.31
C SER A 108 -10.15 26.92 26.30
N SER A 109 -9.69 27.29 25.11
CA SER A 109 -8.72 28.35 24.87
C SER A 109 -9.48 29.60 24.45
N LEU A 110 -9.20 30.73 25.10
CA LEU A 110 -9.80 32.04 24.88
C LEU A 110 -9.44 32.68 23.51
N VAL A 111 -8.86 31.90 22.59
CA VAL A 111 -8.44 32.36 21.25
C VAL A 111 -9.41 31.78 20.20
N PRO A 112 -10.07 32.63 19.39
CA PRO A 112 -10.91 32.15 18.29
C PRO A 112 -10.08 31.36 17.27
N GLY A 113 -10.25 30.04 17.22
CA GLY A 113 -9.56 29.17 16.25
C GLY A 113 -9.36 27.73 16.76
N GLY A 114 -10.42 26.92 16.79
CA GLY A 114 -10.31 25.49 17.13
C GLY A 114 -9.59 24.70 16.03
N THR A 115 -8.70 23.78 16.41
CA THR A 115 -8.02 22.90 15.46
C THR A 115 -8.99 21.85 14.92
N THR A 116 -9.17 21.79 13.60
CA THR A 116 -9.96 20.74 12.95
C THR A 116 -9.14 19.50 12.71
N TYR A 117 -9.74 18.32 12.85
CA TYR A 117 -9.12 17.04 12.55
C TYR A 117 -10.16 16.08 11.97
N VAL A 118 -9.71 15.05 11.27
CA VAL A 118 -10.58 13.99 10.75
C VAL A 118 -10.51 12.76 11.65
N THR A 119 -11.68 12.22 11.99
CA THR A 119 -11.82 10.92 12.64
C THR A 119 -12.38 9.90 11.66
N TYR A 120 -12.03 8.64 11.86
CA TYR A 120 -12.43 7.51 11.05
C TYR A 120 -13.12 6.48 11.94
N LEU A 121 -14.17 5.85 11.41
CA LEU A 121 -14.81 4.71 12.07
C LEU A 121 -14.01 3.45 11.76
N ILE A 122 -13.42 2.86 12.79
CA ILE A 122 -12.71 1.59 12.70
C ILE A 122 -13.64 0.50 13.20
N THR A 123 -13.98 -0.43 12.31
CA THR A 123 -14.77 -1.62 12.63
C THR A 123 -13.86 -2.83 12.58
N SER A 124 -13.80 -3.58 13.68
CA SER A 124 -13.00 -4.81 13.78
C SER A 124 -13.88 -6.02 14.08
N ILE A 125 -13.62 -7.13 13.39
CA ILE A 125 -14.34 -8.41 13.55
C ILE A 125 -13.31 -9.52 13.76
N THR A 126 -13.48 -10.35 14.79
CA THR A 126 -12.48 -11.36 15.16
C THR A 126 -13.09 -12.58 15.85
N ASN A 127 -12.42 -13.73 15.73
CA ASN A 127 -12.66 -14.93 16.54
C ASN A 127 -11.55 -15.17 17.58
N ILE A 128 -10.65 -14.21 17.79
CA ILE A 128 -9.52 -14.31 18.72
C ILE A 128 -10.05 -14.14 20.16
N PRO A 129 -9.91 -15.14 21.04
CA PRO A 129 -10.52 -15.12 22.38
C PRO A 129 -9.96 -14.02 23.28
N GLU A 130 -8.71 -13.60 23.08
CA GLU A 130 -8.05 -12.51 23.82
C GLU A 130 -8.76 -11.16 23.66
N TYR A 131 -9.60 -10.98 22.63
CA TYR A 131 -10.41 -9.78 22.44
C TYR A 131 -11.66 -9.74 23.33
N GLY A 132 -12.12 -10.87 23.88
CA GLY A 132 -13.31 -10.90 24.75
C GLY A 132 -14.63 -10.50 24.08
N GLY A 133 -14.65 -10.44 22.75
CA GLY A 133 -15.81 -10.07 21.94
C GLY A 133 -15.50 -10.26 20.45
N THR A 134 -16.55 -10.28 19.62
CA THR A 134 -16.44 -10.63 18.20
C THR A 134 -16.45 -9.44 17.26
N GLU A 135 -16.96 -8.29 17.72
CA GLU A 135 -17.10 -7.08 16.92
C GLU A 135 -16.90 -5.84 17.79
N PHE A 136 -16.11 -4.88 17.30
CA PHE A 136 -15.86 -3.60 17.96
C PHE A 136 -15.90 -2.46 16.95
N MET A 137 -16.40 -1.31 17.40
CA MET A 137 -16.50 -0.09 16.60
C MET A 137 -15.98 1.09 17.41
N VAL A 138 -14.90 1.72 16.95
CA VAL A 138 -14.27 2.87 17.62
C VAL A 138 -13.98 3.99 16.64
N ARG A 139 -14.07 5.25 17.08
CA ARG A 139 -13.60 6.39 16.28
C ARG A 139 -12.17 6.74 16.66
N ARG A 140 -11.31 6.93 15.65
CA ARG A 140 -9.90 7.29 15.82
C ARG A 140 -9.49 8.40 14.86
N ARG A 141 -8.64 9.31 15.32
CA ARG A 141 -7.94 10.27 14.45
C ARG A 141 -6.57 9.73 14.06
N PHE A 142 -5.96 10.30 13.02
CA PHE A 142 -4.61 9.92 12.58
C PHE A 142 -3.56 9.95 13.71
N LYS A 143 -3.65 10.94 14.63
CA LYS A 143 -2.76 11.05 15.80
C LYS A 143 -2.85 9.85 16.75
N ASP A 144 -4.00 9.19 16.84
CA ASP A 144 -4.16 7.99 17.65
C ASP A 144 -3.42 6.81 17.02
N VAL A 145 -3.47 6.71 15.69
CA VAL A 145 -2.71 5.70 14.91
C VAL A 145 -1.21 5.93 15.04
N VAL A 146 -0.75 7.18 15.05
CA VAL A 146 0.66 7.52 15.33
C VAL A 146 1.06 7.02 16.72
N THR A 147 0.21 7.23 17.73
CA THR A 147 0.48 6.79 19.10
C THR A 147 0.51 5.26 19.21
N LEU A 148 -0.36 4.55 18.49
CA LEU A 148 -0.30 3.10 18.36
C LEU A 148 1.02 2.65 17.74
N ALA A 149 1.41 3.25 16.62
CA ALA A 149 2.63 2.90 15.89
C ALA A 149 3.89 3.11 16.74
N ASP A 150 3.98 4.25 17.45
CA ASP A 150 5.10 4.54 18.35
C ASP A 150 5.20 3.45 19.43
N ARG A 151 4.09 3.08 20.07
CA ARG A 151 4.06 2.01 21.08
C ARG A 151 4.41 0.63 20.54
N LEU A 152 3.93 0.30 19.33
CA LEU A 152 4.28 -0.96 18.70
C LEU A 152 5.78 -1.02 18.43
N SER A 153 6.39 0.09 17.97
CA SER A 153 7.84 0.15 17.75
C SER A 153 8.66 0.00 19.04
N GLU A 154 8.16 0.54 20.16
CA GLU A 154 8.81 0.41 21.47
C GLU A 154 8.71 -1.02 22.03
N ASN A 155 7.54 -1.65 21.94
CA ASN A 155 7.29 -2.94 22.60
C ASN A 155 7.68 -4.15 21.74
N PHE A 156 7.69 -4.00 20.42
CA PHE A 156 7.97 -5.07 19.46
C PHE A 156 9.29 -4.83 18.71
N ARG A 157 10.34 -4.42 19.43
CA ARG A 157 11.69 -4.28 18.86
C ARG A 157 12.17 -5.59 18.25
N GLY A 158 12.75 -5.48 17.06
CA GLY A 158 13.20 -6.61 16.25
C GLY A 158 12.11 -7.36 15.47
N PHE A 159 10.83 -6.99 15.62
CA PHE A 159 9.77 -7.50 14.74
C PHE A 159 9.68 -6.68 13.44
N PHE A 160 9.21 -7.28 12.34
CA PHE A 160 8.93 -6.56 11.10
C PHE A 160 7.55 -5.90 11.20
N VAL A 161 7.44 -4.92 12.09
CA VAL A 161 6.23 -4.13 12.32
C VAL A 161 5.93 -3.30 11.07
N PRO A 162 4.75 -3.46 10.44
CA PRO A 162 4.36 -2.64 9.30
C PRO A 162 4.57 -1.16 9.57
N VAL A 163 5.09 -0.43 8.58
CA VAL A 163 5.32 1.01 8.72
C VAL A 163 4.00 1.75 8.54
N ARG A 164 3.75 2.73 9.42
CA ARG A 164 2.57 3.60 9.33
C ARG A 164 2.69 4.52 8.12
N PRO A 165 1.57 4.97 7.52
CA PRO A 165 1.62 6.01 6.51
C PRO A 165 2.17 7.33 7.07
N ASP A 166 2.87 8.09 6.24
CA ASP A 166 3.56 9.30 6.64
C ASP A 166 2.62 10.45 6.95
N LYS A 167 3.04 11.30 7.89
CA LYS A 167 2.34 12.54 8.18
C LYS A 167 2.65 13.54 7.07
N ASN A 168 1.64 13.91 6.29
CA ASN A 168 1.83 14.96 5.28
C ASN A 168 2.08 16.29 6.00
N VAL A 169 3.17 16.99 5.66
CA VAL A 169 3.53 18.27 6.28
C VAL A 169 2.43 19.33 6.10
N VAL A 170 1.61 19.17 5.05
CA VAL A 170 0.50 20.06 4.68
C VAL A 170 -0.89 19.54 5.08
N GLU A 171 -0.96 18.55 5.99
CA GLU A 171 -2.21 17.87 6.39
C GLU A 171 -3.35 18.85 6.68
N SER A 172 -3.07 19.92 7.44
CA SER A 172 -4.07 20.92 7.84
C SER A 172 -4.71 21.66 6.66
N GLN A 173 -3.95 21.90 5.58
CA GLN A 173 -4.50 22.54 4.37
C GLN A 173 -5.19 21.52 3.47
N MET A 174 -4.69 20.27 3.43
CA MET A 174 -5.23 19.19 2.60
C MET A 174 -6.49 18.52 3.18
N MET A 175 -6.81 18.71 4.47
CA MET A 175 -8.07 18.25 5.09
C MET A 175 -9.34 18.89 4.50
N LYS A 176 -9.20 19.86 3.60
CA LYS A 176 -10.32 20.40 2.80
C LYS A 176 -10.60 19.56 1.54
N ASN A 177 -9.62 18.79 1.08
CA ASN A 177 -9.73 17.97 -0.11
C ASN A 177 -10.28 16.57 0.25
N GLU A 178 -11.43 16.21 -0.32
CA GLU A 178 -12.05 14.89 -0.09
C GLU A 178 -11.15 13.76 -0.62
N ASP A 179 -10.45 13.95 -1.74
CA ASP A 179 -9.52 12.95 -2.29
C ASP A 179 -8.40 12.61 -1.30
N PHE A 180 -7.92 13.61 -0.56
CA PHE A 180 -6.89 13.41 0.46
C PHE A 180 -7.42 12.60 1.65
N ILE A 181 -8.66 12.87 2.07
CA ILE A 181 -9.31 12.17 3.17
C ILE A 181 -9.54 10.70 2.81
N ASP A 182 -9.98 10.45 1.58
CA ASP A 182 -10.20 9.11 1.06
C ASP A 182 -8.89 8.34 0.90
N GLN A 183 -7.86 8.97 0.36
CA GLN A 183 -6.53 8.38 0.26
C GLN A 183 -5.99 8.02 1.66
N ARG A 184 -6.10 8.94 2.63
CA ARG A 184 -5.68 8.70 4.02
C ARG A 184 -6.45 7.54 4.65
N ARG A 185 -7.77 7.46 4.43
CA ARG A 185 -8.62 6.38 4.92
C ARG A 185 -8.18 5.02 4.34
N ALA A 186 -7.87 4.97 3.05
CA ALA A 186 -7.32 3.76 2.40
C ALA A 186 -5.98 3.33 3.03
N GLU A 187 -5.06 4.27 3.23
CA GLU A 187 -3.76 4.01 3.84
C GLU A 187 -3.86 3.51 5.28
N LEU A 188 -4.78 4.09 6.06
CA LEU A 188 -5.06 3.67 7.43
C LEU A 188 -5.64 2.25 7.47
N GLU A 189 -6.58 1.94 6.59
CA GLU A 189 -7.13 0.58 6.46
C GLU A 189 -6.03 -0.41 6.11
N LYS A 190 -5.23 -0.10 5.08
CA LYS A 190 -4.10 -0.94 4.64
C LYS A 190 -3.13 -1.19 5.79
N TYR A 191 -2.76 -0.16 6.54
CA TYR A 191 -1.89 -0.25 7.70
C TYR A 191 -2.46 -1.18 8.79
N LEU A 192 -3.69 -0.94 9.23
CA LEU A 192 -4.32 -1.72 10.30
C LEU A 192 -4.55 -3.18 9.89
N CYS A 193 -4.95 -3.43 8.64
CA CYS A 193 -5.06 -4.79 8.09
C CYS A 193 -3.71 -5.52 8.11
N ARG A 194 -2.60 -4.84 7.78
CA ARG A 194 -1.26 -5.44 7.89
C ARG A 194 -0.90 -5.79 9.34
N LEU A 195 -1.24 -4.93 10.31
CA LEU A 195 -1.05 -5.25 11.74
C LEU A 195 -1.88 -6.48 12.15
N ALA A 196 -3.12 -6.57 11.66
CA ALA A 196 -4.03 -7.67 11.95
C ALA A 196 -3.60 -9.02 11.33
N ASN A 197 -2.86 -8.97 10.22
CA ASN A 197 -2.30 -10.16 9.56
C ASN A 197 -0.99 -10.63 10.23
N HIS A 198 -0.27 -9.74 10.92
CA HIS A 198 0.97 -10.11 11.58
C HIS A 198 0.71 -11.03 12.79
N PRO A 199 1.32 -12.23 12.87
CA PRO A 199 0.94 -13.28 13.81
C PRO A 199 1.05 -12.89 15.30
N VAL A 200 2.09 -12.12 15.64
CA VAL A 200 2.30 -11.62 17.01
C VAL A 200 1.49 -10.34 17.29
N ILE A 201 1.59 -9.33 16.42
CA ILE A 201 0.94 -8.02 16.63
C ILE A 201 -0.58 -8.13 16.68
N LYS A 202 -1.21 -9.03 15.91
CA LYS A 202 -2.67 -9.21 15.93
C LYS A 202 -3.24 -9.55 17.31
N LYS A 203 -2.41 -10.14 18.19
CA LYS A 203 -2.76 -10.52 19.57
C LYS A 203 -2.30 -9.49 20.62
N SER A 204 -1.61 -8.42 20.21
CA SER A 204 -1.00 -7.47 21.13
C SER A 204 -2.03 -6.70 21.95
N GLU A 205 -1.64 -6.28 23.15
CA GLU A 205 -2.46 -5.42 24.01
C GLU A 205 -2.67 -4.05 23.35
N GLU A 206 -1.62 -3.52 22.72
CA GLU A 206 -1.60 -2.19 22.11
C GLU A 206 -2.66 -2.08 21.01
N LEU A 207 -2.70 -3.07 20.11
CA LEU A 207 -3.69 -3.12 19.03
C LEU A 207 -5.09 -3.35 19.60
N ARG A 208 -5.24 -4.24 20.59
CA ARG A 208 -6.53 -4.53 21.21
C ARG A 208 -7.13 -3.30 21.89
N VAL A 209 -6.36 -2.61 22.73
CA VAL A 209 -6.76 -1.35 23.37
C VAL A 209 -7.13 -0.31 22.32
N PHE A 210 -6.33 -0.20 21.26
CA PHE A 210 -6.62 0.71 20.15
C PHE A 210 -7.92 0.38 19.41
N LEU A 211 -8.34 -0.88 19.34
CA LEU A 211 -9.57 -1.30 18.66
C LEU A 211 -10.81 -1.28 19.57
N GLN A 212 -10.65 -1.27 20.90
CA GLN A 212 -11.77 -1.44 21.84
C GLN A 212 -12.07 -0.21 22.70
N VAL A 213 -11.07 0.56 23.12
CA VAL A 213 -11.27 1.60 24.15
C VAL A 213 -11.87 2.87 23.56
N GLN A 214 -13.06 3.28 24.00
CA GLN A 214 -13.64 4.54 23.54
C GLN A 214 -12.89 5.76 24.09
N GLY A 215 -12.80 6.82 23.29
CA GLY A 215 -12.19 8.09 23.70
C GLY A 215 -10.66 8.07 23.79
N LYS A 216 -10.11 8.79 24.78
CA LYS A 216 -8.66 8.99 24.92
C LYS A 216 -7.97 7.67 25.24
N LEU A 217 -7.04 7.27 24.39
CA LEU A 217 -6.26 6.06 24.60
C LEU A 217 -5.47 6.16 25.91
N PRO A 218 -5.54 5.14 26.80
CA PRO A 218 -4.65 5.03 27.97
C PRO A 218 -3.22 4.66 27.55
N LEU A 219 -2.93 4.80 26.26
CA LEU A 219 -1.63 4.64 25.69
C LEU A 219 -0.77 5.86 26.09
N VAL A 220 -0.34 5.94 27.35
CA VAL A 220 0.70 6.87 27.84
C VAL A 220 1.88 6.79 26.88
N LYS A 221 2.27 7.90 26.25
CA LYS A 221 3.55 7.99 25.55
C LYS A 221 4.62 7.66 26.59
N SER A 222 5.34 6.55 26.44
CA SER A 222 6.42 6.31 27.39
C SER A 222 7.39 7.47 27.22
N THR A 223 7.44 8.35 28.21
CA THR A 223 8.49 9.37 28.28
C THR A 223 9.69 8.65 28.83
N ASP A 224 10.20 7.67 28.09
CA ASP A 224 11.09 6.68 28.65
C ASP A 224 12.53 7.15 28.57
N VAL A 225 13.23 6.86 29.65
CA VAL A 225 14.55 7.36 30.01
C VAL A 225 15.62 6.94 28.99
N ALA A 226 15.35 5.94 28.15
CA ALA A 226 16.18 5.52 27.02
C ALA A 226 16.35 6.64 25.97
N SER A 227 15.29 7.40 25.66
CA SER A 227 15.38 8.56 24.77
C SER A 227 16.22 9.68 25.40
N ARG A 228 16.23 9.79 26.75
CA ARG A 228 17.06 10.76 27.49
C ARG A 228 18.50 10.31 27.69
N MET A 229 18.83 9.03 27.60
CA MET A 229 20.23 8.59 27.56
C MET A 229 20.82 8.78 26.16
N LEU A 230 20.01 8.60 25.11
CA LEU A 230 20.38 8.93 23.74
C LEU A 230 20.46 10.45 23.49
N ASP A 231 19.60 11.26 24.11
CA ASP A 231 19.62 12.74 24.04
C ASP A 231 20.48 13.39 25.15
N GLY A 232 20.78 12.66 26.22
CA GLY A 232 21.57 13.12 27.37
C GLY A 232 23.07 13.15 27.11
N ALA A 233 23.55 12.36 26.13
CA ALA A 233 24.88 12.51 25.57
C ALA A 233 24.98 13.71 24.60
N ALA A 234 23.85 14.31 24.19
CA ALA A 234 23.79 15.43 23.24
C ALA A 234 23.71 16.82 23.91
N LYS A 235 23.81 16.91 25.25
CA LYS A 235 23.89 18.19 25.98
C LYS A 235 25.25 18.39 26.64
N LEU A 236 26.26 18.64 25.80
CA LEU A 236 27.38 19.51 26.19
C LEU A 236 26.96 20.98 26.04
N PRO A 237 27.52 21.92 26.82
CA PRO A 237 27.07 23.32 26.86
C PRO A 237 27.19 24.03 25.49
N LYS A 238 26.06 24.56 25.00
CA LYS A 238 25.92 25.35 23.76
C LYS A 238 26.52 26.76 23.86
N GLN A 239 27.83 26.89 24.04
CA GLN A 239 28.50 28.20 24.07
C GLN A 239 29.70 28.33 23.12
N LEU A 240 29.75 27.62 21.99
CA LEU A 240 30.95 27.65 21.16
C LEU A 240 30.84 27.84 19.65
N PHE A 241 29.67 27.82 18.98
CA PHE A 241 29.65 28.13 17.53
C PHE A 241 28.39 28.91 17.12
N GLY A 242 28.63 30.06 16.51
CA GLY A 242 27.64 31.04 16.08
C GLY A 242 27.01 30.73 14.72
N GLU A 243 25.81 31.30 14.56
CA GLU A 243 25.27 32.01 13.39
C GLU A 243 25.67 31.54 11.96
N SER A 244 24.68 31.10 11.16
CA SER A 244 24.43 31.54 9.76
C SER A 244 23.19 30.89 9.11
N THR A 245 22.23 31.77 8.76
CA THR A 245 21.41 31.85 7.53
C THR A 245 20.42 30.75 7.11
N ALA A 246 19.14 31.12 7.18
CA ALA A 246 17.99 30.54 6.52
C ALA A 246 18.03 30.69 4.98
N GLY A 247 17.62 29.63 4.26
CA GLY A 247 17.33 29.65 2.83
C GLY A 247 15.84 29.41 2.60
N VAL A 248 15.19 30.38 1.98
CA VAL A 248 13.78 30.39 1.56
C VAL A 248 13.60 29.49 0.33
N ILE A 249 12.55 28.65 0.30
CA ILE A 249 12.11 27.93 -0.90
C ILE A 249 10.80 28.57 -1.40
N ASP A 250 10.74 28.76 -2.71
CA ASP A 250 9.73 29.48 -3.51
C ASP A 250 8.34 28.78 -3.49
N PRO A 251 7.20 29.49 -3.36
CA PRO A 251 5.87 28.89 -3.16
C PRO A 251 5.18 28.28 -4.39
N ASN A 252 5.78 28.26 -5.59
CA ASN A 252 5.05 28.04 -6.85
C ASN A 252 5.13 26.64 -7.51
N GLU A 253 5.66 25.60 -6.84
CA GLU A 253 5.68 24.23 -7.40
C GLU A 253 4.66 23.23 -6.77
N VAL A 254 3.71 23.69 -5.95
CA VAL A 254 2.86 22.79 -5.12
C VAL A 254 1.45 22.52 -5.69
N LEU A 255 1.24 22.66 -7.00
CA LEU A 255 -0.08 22.45 -7.61
C LEU A 255 -0.06 21.39 -8.71
N GLN A 256 0.08 20.11 -8.34
CA GLN A 256 -0.46 18.99 -9.14
C GLN A 256 -1.06 17.89 -8.24
N PRO A 257 -2.22 17.31 -8.60
CA PRO A 257 -2.80 16.19 -7.85
C PRO A 257 -1.91 14.95 -7.97
N ALA A 258 -1.51 14.37 -6.84
CA ALA A 258 -0.72 13.15 -6.80
C ALA A 258 -1.52 11.97 -7.37
N LYS A 259 -1.20 11.56 -8.60
CA LYS A 259 -1.59 10.26 -9.15
C LYS A 259 -0.64 9.20 -8.59
N GLY A 260 -1.22 8.13 -8.02
CA GLY A 260 -0.54 7.10 -7.23
C GLY A 260 0.69 6.42 -7.87
N GLY A 261 1.41 5.69 -7.01
CA GLY A 261 2.59 4.86 -7.33
C GLY A 261 3.92 5.62 -7.33
N ARG A 262 3.96 6.82 -7.95
CA ARG A 262 5.21 7.53 -8.25
C ARG A 262 5.91 8.17 -7.04
N ASP A 263 5.20 8.43 -5.95
CA ASP A 263 5.75 9.06 -4.74
C ASP A 263 6.51 8.06 -3.84
N LEU A 264 6.25 6.74 -3.97
CA LEU A 264 6.93 5.75 -3.13
C LEU A 264 8.43 5.73 -3.43
N LEU A 265 8.84 5.77 -4.70
CA LEU A 265 10.25 5.75 -5.09
C LEU A 265 11.02 6.97 -4.57
N ARG A 266 10.36 8.13 -4.45
CA ARG A 266 10.93 9.32 -3.83
C ARG A 266 11.10 9.13 -2.34
N ILE A 267 10.09 8.59 -1.65
CA ILE A 267 10.14 8.25 -0.22
C ILE A 267 11.22 7.20 0.06
N PHE A 268 11.35 6.17 -0.77
CA PHE A 268 12.41 5.15 -0.66
C PHE A 268 13.81 5.75 -0.85
N LYS A 269 13.96 6.66 -1.81
CA LYS A 269 15.24 7.34 -2.07
C LYS A 269 15.60 8.33 -0.96
N GLU A 270 14.62 9.08 -0.45
CA GLU A 270 14.78 10.02 0.67
C GLU A 270 15.05 9.29 1.99
N LEU A 271 14.39 8.13 2.22
CA LEU A 271 14.62 7.30 3.39
C LEU A 271 15.99 6.60 3.33
N LYS A 272 16.38 6.07 2.16
CA LYS A 272 17.73 5.54 1.92
C LYS A 272 18.79 6.62 2.18
N GLN A 273 18.55 7.86 1.75
CA GLN A 273 19.41 9.00 2.07
C GLN A 273 19.41 9.36 3.56
N SER A 274 18.27 9.28 4.25
CA SER A 274 18.19 9.60 5.68
C SER A 274 18.91 8.56 6.56
N VAL A 275 18.84 7.27 6.18
CA VAL A 275 19.50 6.17 6.90
C VAL A 275 21.00 6.11 6.58
N THR A 276 21.43 6.59 5.41
CA THR A 276 22.87 6.68 5.09
C THR A 276 23.53 7.97 5.57
N ASN A 277 22.78 9.07 5.71
CA ASN A 277 23.35 10.39 6.01
C ASN A 277 23.26 10.81 7.47
N ASP A 278 22.37 10.22 8.27
CA ASP A 278 22.48 10.33 9.71
C ASP A 278 23.44 9.25 10.22
N TRP A 279 24.40 9.67 11.05
CA TRP A 279 25.10 8.80 12.00
C TRP A 279 26.47 8.20 11.66
N SER A 280 27.21 8.64 10.63
CA SER A 280 28.56 8.09 10.38
C SER A 280 29.71 8.78 11.14
N GLY A 281 29.44 9.85 11.91
CA GLY A 281 30.49 10.64 12.56
C GLY A 281 30.92 10.11 13.93
N TRP A 282 30.03 10.11 14.92
CA TRP A 282 30.42 10.20 16.34
C TRP A 282 30.15 8.94 17.20
N ARG A 283 29.83 7.79 16.61
CA ARG A 283 29.71 6.52 17.37
C ARG A 283 30.94 5.64 17.13
N PRO A 284 31.45 4.93 18.15
CA PRO A 284 32.37 3.83 17.94
C PRO A 284 31.79 2.88 16.88
N PRO A 285 32.59 2.35 15.95
CA PRO A 285 32.08 1.42 14.95
C PRO A 285 31.47 0.21 15.67
N VAL A 286 30.18 -0.04 15.43
CA VAL A 286 29.50 -1.25 15.92
C VAL A 286 30.03 -2.42 15.10
N ILE A 287 30.74 -3.33 15.76
CA ILE A 287 31.28 -4.53 15.11
C ILE A 287 30.25 -5.64 15.32
N GLU A 288 29.51 -5.96 14.26
CA GLU A 288 28.63 -7.15 14.25
C GLU A 288 29.44 -8.36 13.81
N GLU A 289 29.48 -9.39 14.64
CA GLU A 289 30.26 -10.62 14.41
C GLU A 289 29.40 -11.78 13.90
N ASP A 290 28.07 -11.63 13.98
CA ASP A 290 27.10 -12.63 13.50
C ASP A 290 27.10 -12.70 11.97
N LYS A 291 27.86 -13.67 11.44
CA LYS A 291 28.02 -13.89 9.99
C LYS A 291 26.71 -14.23 9.31
N GLU A 292 25.86 -15.05 9.94
CA GLU A 292 24.57 -15.45 9.37
C GLU A 292 23.66 -14.24 9.20
N PHE A 293 23.61 -13.37 10.22
CA PHE A 293 22.88 -12.11 10.12
C PHE A 293 23.42 -11.20 9.02
N LEU A 294 24.75 -11.05 8.89
CA LEU A 294 25.36 -10.21 7.85
C LEU A 294 25.04 -10.75 6.44
N GLU A 295 25.15 -12.05 6.22
CA GLU A 295 24.78 -12.68 4.94
C GLU A 295 23.30 -12.47 4.61
N ASN A 296 22.41 -12.63 5.59
CA ASN A 296 20.97 -12.42 5.39
C ASN A 296 20.63 -10.94 5.16
N LYS A 297 21.34 -10.03 5.83
CA LYS A 297 21.20 -8.59 5.60
C LYS A 297 21.61 -8.21 4.18
N ASP A 298 22.73 -8.72 3.69
CA ASP A 298 23.18 -8.45 2.32
C ASP A 298 22.18 -9.02 1.29
N LYS A 299 21.69 -10.24 1.48
CA LYS A 299 20.63 -10.83 0.63
C LYS A 299 19.36 -9.98 0.58
N LEU A 300 18.96 -9.41 1.71
CA LEU A 300 17.77 -8.54 1.77
C LEU A 300 18.00 -7.18 1.12
N GLN A 301 19.21 -6.63 1.19
CA GLN A 301 19.56 -5.41 0.45
C GLN A 301 19.51 -5.63 -1.06
N ASP A 302 20.04 -6.77 -1.52
CA ASP A 302 19.94 -7.18 -2.92
C ASP A 302 18.47 -7.37 -3.34
N LEU A 303 17.67 -8.02 -2.49
CA LEU A 303 16.23 -8.19 -2.72
C LEU A 303 15.51 -6.84 -2.80
N GLU A 304 15.79 -5.90 -1.90
CA GLU A 304 15.21 -4.55 -1.92
C GLU A 304 15.52 -3.83 -3.24
N GLN A 305 16.76 -3.93 -3.72
CA GLN A 305 17.15 -3.36 -5.02
C GLN A 305 16.41 -4.03 -6.19
N GLN A 306 16.26 -5.36 -6.15
CA GLN A 306 15.49 -6.09 -7.15
C GLN A 306 14.01 -5.73 -7.12
N LEU A 307 13.40 -5.62 -5.94
CA LEU A 307 12.01 -5.20 -5.76
C LEU A 307 11.77 -3.80 -6.33
N SER A 308 12.68 -2.86 -6.07
CA SER A 308 12.60 -1.51 -6.64
C SER A 308 12.62 -1.55 -8.17
N ASN A 309 13.51 -2.33 -8.75
CA ASN A 309 13.61 -2.45 -10.21
C ASN A 309 12.36 -3.11 -10.81
N MET A 310 11.86 -4.19 -10.18
CA MET A 310 10.64 -4.88 -10.61
C MET A 310 9.40 -3.98 -10.51
N SER A 311 9.30 -3.19 -9.44
CA SER A 311 8.22 -2.20 -9.26
C SER A 311 8.20 -1.17 -10.39
N GLN A 312 9.37 -0.65 -10.79
CA GLN A 312 9.47 0.31 -11.90
C GLN A 312 9.07 -0.31 -13.25
N GLN A 313 9.45 -1.57 -13.47
CA GLN A 313 9.03 -2.30 -14.67
C GLN A 313 7.51 -2.58 -14.67
N ALA A 314 6.95 -2.92 -13.52
CA ALA A 314 5.51 -3.11 -13.33
C ALA A 314 4.72 -1.82 -13.65
N GLU A 315 5.18 -0.68 -13.15
CA GLU A 315 4.57 0.62 -13.47
C GLU A 315 4.63 0.95 -14.96
N SER A 316 5.77 0.64 -15.60
CA SER A 316 5.94 0.82 -17.05
C SER A 316 4.99 -0.07 -17.85
N LEU A 317 4.79 -1.31 -17.42
CA LEU A 317 3.85 -2.26 -18.02
C LEU A 317 2.40 -1.78 -17.88
N VAL A 318 1.99 -1.38 -16.69
CA VAL A 318 0.64 -0.82 -16.42
C VAL A 318 0.38 0.40 -17.31
N LYS A 319 1.37 1.28 -17.42
CA LYS A 319 1.27 2.46 -18.30
C LYS A 319 1.11 2.03 -19.76
N ALA A 320 1.94 1.12 -20.26
CA ALA A 320 1.82 0.63 -21.64
C ALA A 320 0.45 -0.01 -21.93
N GLN A 321 -0.09 -0.80 -20.99
CA GLN A 321 -1.43 -1.39 -21.11
C GLN A 321 -2.54 -0.33 -21.13
N GLN A 322 -2.41 0.71 -20.31
CA GLN A 322 -3.31 1.86 -20.33
C GLN A 322 -3.27 2.56 -21.69
N ASP A 323 -2.07 2.91 -22.17
CA ASP A 323 -1.86 3.64 -23.43
C ASP A 323 -2.43 2.86 -24.62
N ILE A 324 -2.28 1.53 -24.65
CA ILE A 324 -2.91 0.66 -25.67
C ILE A 324 -4.43 0.75 -25.60
N GLY A 325 -5.01 0.66 -24.40
CA GLY A 325 -6.46 0.76 -24.21
C GLY A 325 -7.01 2.11 -24.67
N GLU A 326 -6.32 3.20 -24.36
CA GLU A 326 -6.70 4.56 -24.79
C GLU A 326 -6.62 4.70 -26.31
N THR A 327 -5.48 4.33 -26.91
CA THR A 327 -5.26 4.39 -28.36
C THR A 327 -6.31 3.57 -29.14
N MET A 328 -6.62 2.36 -28.66
CA MET A 328 -7.63 1.50 -29.28
C MET A 328 -9.04 2.12 -29.19
N GLY A 329 -9.33 2.84 -28.11
CA GLY A 329 -10.59 3.57 -27.95
C GLY A 329 -10.70 4.75 -28.92
N GLU A 330 -9.63 5.54 -29.04
CA GLU A 330 -9.54 6.65 -29.99
C GLU A 330 -9.68 6.17 -31.45
N LEU A 331 -9.01 5.07 -31.80
CA LEU A 331 -9.16 4.43 -33.10
C LEU A 331 -10.62 4.04 -33.37
N GLY A 332 -11.27 3.38 -32.41
CA GLY A 332 -12.68 3.00 -32.52
C GLY A 332 -13.59 4.21 -32.75
N LEU A 333 -13.41 5.29 -31.99
CA LEU A 333 -14.19 6.52 -32.15
C LEU A 333 -13.94 7.22 -33.48
N ALA A 334 -12.70 7.24 -33.97
CA ALA A 334 -12.37 7.79 -35.28
C ALA A 334 -13.07 7.00 -36.40
N LEU A 335 -13.09 5.66 -36.31
CA LEU A 335 -13.81 4.81 -37.25
C LEU A 335 -15.34 4.99 -37.17
N VAL A 336 -15.91 5.20 -35.98
CA VAL A 336 -17.33 5.55 -35.84
C VAL A 336 -17.66 6.85 -36.58
N LYS A 337 -16.81 7.88 -36.43
CA LYS A 337 -17.00 9.16 -37.14
C LYS A 337 -16.92 9.00 -38.66
N LEU A 338 -15.92 8.24 -39.13
CA LEU A 338 -15.73 7.95 -40.55
C LEU A 338 -16.94 7.20 -41.13
N THR A 339 -17.39 6.15 -40.45
CA THR A 339 -18.52 5.32 -40.92
C THR A 339 -19.84 6.07 -40.94
N LYS A 340 -20.04 7.00 -40.00
CA LYS A 340 -21.18 7.91 -40.03
C LYS A 340 -21.17 8.77 -41.30
N PHE A 341 -20.04 9.41 -41.58
CA PHE A 341 -19.87 10.21 -42.80
C PHE A 341 -20.07 9.37 -44.08
N GLU A 342 -19.45 8.18 -44.16
CA GLU A 342 -19.60 7.28 -45.31
C GLU A 342 -21.04 6.80 -45.51
N THR A 343 -21.81 6.62 -44.43
CA THR A 343 -23.21 6.22 -44.51
C THR A 343 -24.10 7.36 -45.01
N GLU A 344 -23.84 8.60 -44.55
CA GLU A 344 -24.58 9.79 -44.98
C GLU A 344 -24.38 10.10 -46.47
N GLU A 345 -23.18 9.83 -47.00
CA GLU A 345 -22.81 10.08 -48.41
C GLU A 345 -22.98 8.85 -49.33
N ALA A 346 -23.49 7.72 -48.82
CA ALA A 346 -23.60 6.48 -49.59
C ALA A 346 -24.69 6.57 -50.67
N MET A 347 -24.28 6.43 -51.94
CA MET A 347 -25.17 6.44 -53.11
C MET A 347 -25.47 5.03 -53.64
N TYR A 348 -24.61 4.06 -53.31
CA TYR A 348 -24.70 2.68 -53.78
C TYR A 348 -24.73 1.70 -52.61
N GLU A 349 -25.41 0.56 -52.81
CA GLU A 349 -25.52 -0.51 -51.82
C GLU A 349 -24.15 -1.02 -51.35
N SER A 350 -23.18 -1.10 -52.26
CA SER A 350 -21.80 -1.52 -51.93
C SER A 350 -21.08 -0.57 -50.97
N GLN A 351 -21.43 0.72 -50.97
CA GLN A 351 -20.89 1.70 -50.02
C GLN A 351 -21.55 1.55 -48.65
N GLN A 352 -22.85 1.25 -48.60
CA GLN A 352 -23.57 1.00 -47.35
C GLN A 352 -23.06 -0.27 -46.65
N VAL A 353 -22.82 -1.34 -47.40
CA VAL A 353 -22.24 -2.59 -46.89
C VAL A 353 -20.85 -2.33 -46.29
N ARG A 354 -19.97 -1.64 -47.02
CA ARG A 354 -18.63 -1.28 -46.52
C ARG A 354 -18.68 -0.42 -45.25
N ALA A 355 -19.54 0.59 -45.23
CA ALA A 355 -19.69 1.47 -44.07
C ALA A 355 -20.21 0.68 -42.85
N ASN A 356 -21.06 -0.33 -43.06
CA ASN A 356 -21.54 -1.21 -42.00
C ASN A 356 -20.44 -2.16 -41.49
N ASP A 357 -19.65 -2.77 -42.37
CA ASP A 357 -18.53 -3.62 -41.97
C ASP A 357 -17.49 -2.82 -41.17
N MET A 358 -17.18 -1.60 -41.63
CA MET A 358 -16.28 -0.70 -40.93
C MET A 358 -16.87 -0.24 -39.57
N ARG A 359 -18.20 -0.11 -39.44
CA ARG A 359 -18.87 0.16 -38.16
C ARG A 359 -18.70 -1.02 -37.18
N ASN A 360 -18.72 -2.26 -37.68
CA ASN A 360 -18.42 -3.43 -36.86
C ASN A 360 -16.96 -3.42 -36.38
N VAL A 361 -16.00 -3.09 -37.24
CA VAL A 361 -14.58 -2.90 -36.86
C VAL A 361 -14.43 -1.81 -35.80
N ALA A 362 -15.11 -0.67 -35.97
CA ALA A 362 -15.11 0.42 -35.00
C ALA A 362 -15.62 -0.03 -33.62
N THR A 363 -16.73 -0.77 -33.61
CA THR A 363 -17.33 -1.32 -32.38
C THR A 363 -16.40 -2.34 -31.72
N ALA A 364 -15.74 -3.19 -32.50
CA ALA A 364 -14.76 -4.15 -32.01
C ALA A 364 -13.54 -3.46 -31.36
N ALA A 365 -13.03 -2.38 -31.97
CA ALA A 365 -11.96 -1.57 -31.39
C ALA A 365 -12.38 -0.96 -30.04
N VAL A 366 -13.57 -0.34 -29.95
CA VAL A 366 -14.10 0.18 -28.67
C VAL A 366 -14.25 -0.94 -27.63
N LYS A 367 -14.69 -2.13 -28.04
CA LYS A 367 -14.81 -3.29 -27.14
C LYS A 367 -13.44 -3.78 -26.66
N ALA A 368 -12.44 -3.85 -27.54
CA ALA A 368 -11.06 -4.20 -27.20
C ALA A 368 -10.46 -3.18 -26.22
N SER A 369 -10.69 -1.88 -26.42
CA SER A 369 -10.31 -0.82 -25.48
C SER A 369 -10.85 -1.06 -24.07
N ARG A 370 -12.14 -1.40 -23.93
CA ARG A 370 -12.75 -1.72 -22.63
C ARG A 370 -12.10 -2.95 -21.97
N LEU A 371 -11.79 -3.99 -22.75
CA LEU A 371 -11.09 -5.18 -22.26
C LEU A 371 -9.68 -4.84 -21.76
N TYR A 372 -8.93 -4.00 -22.49
CA TYR A 372 -7.62 -3.52 -22.04
C TYR A 372 -7.70 -2.72 -20.74
N ARG A 373 -8.71 -1.85 -20.58
CA ARG A 373 -8.90 -1.06 -19.35
C ARG A 373 -9.20 -1.94 -18.14
N GLU A 374 -10.03 -2.95 -18.30
CA GLU A 374 -10.31 -3.91 -17.23
C GLU A 374 -9.08 -4.77 -16.92
N LEU A 375 -8.38 -5.28 -17.94
CA LEU A 375 -7.11 -5.99 -17.76
C LEU A 375 -6.11 -5.15 -16.98
N ASN A 376 -5.95 -3.87 -17.34
CA ASN A 376 -5.03 -2.97 -16.65
C ASN A 376 -5.38 -2.80 -15.17
N SER A 377 -6.68 -2.69 -14.82
CA SER A 377 -7.13 -2.67 -13.42
C SER A 377 -6.70 -3.93 -12.66
N GLN A 378 -6.82 -5.09 -13.29
CA GLN A 378 -6.40 -6.35 -12.70
C GLN A 378 -4.87 -6.46 -12.60
N THR A 379 -4.12 -6.00 -13.61
CA THR A 379 -2.65 -5.95 -13.58
C THR A 379 -2.17 -5.11 -12.40
N VAL A 380 -2.75 -3.92 -12.18
CA VAL A 380 -2.42 -3.06 -11.03
C VAL A 380 -2.65 -3.80 -9.71
N LYS A 381 -3.79 -4.48 -9.55
CA LYS A 381 -4.10 -5.23 -8.32
C LYS A 381 -3.09 -6.33 -8.02
N HIS A 382 -2.68 -7.10 -9.03
CA HIS A 382 -1.70 -8.15 -8.83
C HIS A 382 -0.33 -7.56 -8.50
N LEU A 383 0.12 -6.55 -9.26
CA LEU A 383 1.46 -5.99 -9.12
C LEU A 383 1.63 -5.06 -7.91
N ASP A 384 0.55 -4.59 -7.26
CA ASP A 384 0.61 -3.85 -5.98
C ASP A 384 1.32 -4.65 -4.88
N LYS A 385 1.39 -5.98 -5.00
CA LYS A 385 2.16 -6.82 -4.08
C LYS A 385 3.66 -6.50 -4.08
N LEU A 386 4.21 -5.99 -5.18
CA LEU A 386 5.60 -5.51 -5.22
C LEU A 386 5.79 -4.29 -4.31
N HIS A 387 4.85 -3.33 -4.35
CA HIS A 387 4.86 -2.15 -3.47
C HIS A 387 4.65 -2.53 -2.00
N ASP A 388 3.85 -3.57 -1.72
CA ASP A 388 3.71 -4.11 -0.37
C ASP A 388 5.04 -4.62 0.21
N TYR A 389 5.80 -5.40 -0.58
CA TYR A 389 7.09 -5.93 -0.15
C TYR A 389 8.18 -4.85 -0.07
N LEU A 390 8.14 -3.83 -0.94
CA LEU A 390 8.96 -2.63 -0.77
C LEU A 390 8.67 -2.01 0.60
N GLY A 391 7.41 -1.73 0.92
CA GLY A 391 7.01 -1.20 2.23
C GLY A 391 7.47 -2.07 3.40
N MET A 392 7.49 -3.40 3.22
CA MET A 392 7.98 -4.35 4.21
C MET A 392 9.50 -4.24 4.43
N MET A 393 10.29 -3.91 3.41
CA MET A 393 11.74 -3.66 3.58
C MET A 393 12.02 -2.50 4.54
N LEU A 394 11.10 -1.54 4.67
CA LEU A 394 11.23 -0.48 5.68
C LEU A 394 11.13 -1.00 7.11
N ALA A 395 10.23 -1.96 7.34
CA ALA A 395 10.09 -2.65 8.62
C ALA A 395 11.34 -3.50 8.93
N VAL A 396 11.88 -4.19 7.93
CA VAL A 396 13.13 -4.96 8.03
C VAL A 396 14.30 -4.05 8.44
N ASN A 397 14.47 -2.92 7.74
CA ASN A 397 15.53 -1.95 8.04
C ASN A 397 15.40 -1.36 9.46
N THR A 398 14.17 -1.10 9.91
CA THR A 398 13.90 -0.65 11.29
C THR A 398 14.30 -1.72 12.31
N ALA A 399 13.91 -2.97 12.09
CA ALA A 399 14.25 -4.10 12.97
C ALA A 399 15.77 -4.37 13.04
N PHE A 400 16.49 -4.17 11.94
CA PHE A 400 17.95 -4.27 11.91
C PHE A 400 18.64 -3.09 12.61
N SER A 401 18.06 -1.90 12.53
CA SER A 401 18.52 -0.73 13.28
C SER A 401 18.34 -0.93 14.80
N ASP A 402 17.23 -1.57 15.21
CA ASP A 402 17.01 -1.98 16.60
C ASP A 402 18.10 -2.91 17.10
N ARG A 403 18.43 -3.94 16.31
CA ARG A 403 19.51 -4.89 16.61
C ARG A 403 20.86 -4.19 16.75
N SER A 404 21.22 -3.33 15.79
CA SER A 404 22.47 -2.57 15.83
C SER A 404 22.56 -1.65 17.06
N SER A 405 21.44 -1.01 17.43
CA SER A 405 21.37 -0.14 18.61
C SER A 405 21.49 -0.93 19.92
N ALA A 406 20.89 -2.12 20.00
CA ALA A 406 21.04 -3.01 21.15
C ALA A 406 22.48 -3.54 21.29
N LEU A 407 23.10 -3.95 20.17
CA LEU A 407 24.51 -4.39 20.15
C LEU A 407 25.46 -3.28 20.60
N LEU A 408 25.25 -2.06 20.11
CA LEU A 408 26.04 -0.90 20.54
C LEU A 408 25.98 -0.69 22.06
N THR A 409 24.80 -0.87 22.66
CA THR A 409 24.61 -0.74 24.11
C THR A 409 25.44 -1.79 24.86
N VAL A 410 25.40 -3.05 24.41
CA VAL A 410 26.20 -4.15 24.98
C VAL A 410 27.71 -3.86 24.87
N GLN A 411 28.18 -3.40 23.71
CA GLN A 411 29.59 -3.08 23.46
C GLN A 411 30.07 -1.88 24.29
N THR A 412 29.21 -0.87 24.45
CA THR A 412 29.51 0.32 25.26
C THR A 412 29.68 -0.08 26.73
N LEU A 413 28.74 -0.84 27.29
CA LEU A 413 28.81 -1.31 28.68
C LEU A 413 29.99 -2.25 28.91
N SER A 414 30.31 -3.12 27.95
CA SER A 414 31.49 -4.00 28.03
C SER A 414 32.81 -3.21 28.05
N THR A 415 32.90 -2.14 27.26
CA THR A 415 34.06 -1.26 27.24
C THR A 415 34.18 -0.46 28.55
N GLU A 416 33.05 0.02 29.06
CA GLU A 416 33.01 0.72 30.36
C GLU A 416 33.47 -0.19 31.50
N LEU A 417 32.95 -1.42 31.58
CA LEU A 417 33.38 -2.42 32.57
C LEU A 417 34.88 -2.70 32.50
N SER A 418 35.41 -2.91 31.29
CA SER A 418 36.84 -3.11 31.08
C SER A 418 37.66 -1.93 31.60
N SER A 419 37.17 -0.70 31.39
CA SER A 419 37.80 0.52 31.90
C SER A 419 37.74 0.63 33.43
N LEU A 420 36.64 0.23 34.05
CA LEU A 420 36.44 0.23 35.51
C LEU A 420 37.34 -0.82 36.18
N HIS A 421 37.40 -2.04 35.63
CA HIS A 421 38.34 -3.07 36.11
C HIS A 421 39.79 -2.59 36.04
N SER A 422 40.21 -1.97 34.92
CA SER A 422 41.58 -1.44 34.80
C SER A 422 41.87 -0.32 35.81
N LYS A 423 40.88 0.53 36.14
CA LYS A 423 41.01 1.57 37.18
C LYS A 423 41.17 0.96 38.56
N ILE A 424 40.39 -0.07 38.90
CA ILE A 424 40.53 -0.80 40.17
C ILE A 424 41.91 -1.45 40.27
N GLU A 425 42.34 -2.19 39.25
CA GLU A 425 43.64 -2.88 39.25
C GLU A 425 44.79 -1.89 39.50
N LYS A 426 44.78 -0.72 38.82
CA LYS A 426 45.77 0.34 39.04
C LYS A 426 45.74 0.89 40.47
N LEU A 427 44.55 1.09 41.04
CA LEU A 427 44.41 1.58 42.41
C LEU A 427 44.84 0.54 43.45
N GLU A 428 44.59 -0.74 43.22
CA GLU A 428 45.03 -1.85 44.07
C GLU A 428 46.56 -1.99 44.07
N ILE A 429 47.18 -1.91 42.89
CA ILE A 429 48.65 -1.88 42.75
C ILE A 429 49.25 -0.64 43.45
N ALA A 430 48.60 0.53 43.35
CA ALA A 430 49.07 1.74 44.00
C ALA A 430 48.85 1.74 45.53
N SER A 431 47.80 1.06 46.01
CA SER A 431 47.47 0.90 47.43
C SER A 431 48.43 -0.06 48.13
N SER A 432 48.77 -1.18 47.49
CA SER A 432 49.66 -2.21 48.04
C SER A 432 51.10 -1.75 48.25
N LYS A 433 51.54 -0.68 47.57
CA LYS A 433 52.87 -0.06 47.73
C LYS A 433 53.03 0.77 49.01
N ILE A 434 51.94 1.07 49.74
CA ILE A 434 51.96 1.87 50.97
C ILE A 434 51.67 0.97 52.17
N PHE A 435 52.65 0.84 53.08
CA PHE A 435 52.51 0.05 54.31
C PHE A 435 51.39 0.63 55.19
N GLY A 436 50.35 -0.15 55.47
CA GLY A 436 49.17 0.26 56.24
C GLY A 436 47.93 0.62 55.41
N GLY A 437 48.05 0.72 54.08
CA GLY A 437 46.94 0.97 53.14
C GLY A 437 46.38 2.40 53.21
N ASP A 438 46.23 3.06 52.06
CA ASP A 438 45.59 4.37 52.02
C ASP A 438 44.07 4.20 52.20
N ARG A 439 43.55 4.53 53.40
CA ARG A 439 42.13 4.41 53.77
C ARG A 439 41.19 5.22 52.87
N SER A 440 41.71 6.23 52.15
CA SER A 440 40.95 6.95 51.13
C SER A 440 40.86 6.16 49.81
N ARG A 441 41.95 5.50 49.38
CA ARG A 441 41.97 4.65 48.18
C ARG A 441 41.18 3.37 48.36
N LEU A 442 41.21 2.77 49.55
CA LEU A 442 40.37 1.62 49.90
C LEU A 442 38.88 1.95 49.76
N ARG A 443 38.44 3.13 50.24
CA ARG A 443 37.07 3.60 50.01
C ARG A 443 36.76 3.82 48.53
N LYS A 444 37.69 4.41 47.77
CA LYS A 444 37.51 4.61 46.32
C LYS A 444 37.42 3.30 45.55
N ILE A 445 38.18 2.28 45.95
CA ILE A 445 38.09 0.92 45.38
C ILE A 445 36.70 0.34 45.67
N GLU A 446 36.19 0.48 46.89
CA GLU A 446 34.85 -0.01 47.24
C GLU A 446 33.74 0.68 46.42
N GLU A 447 33.78 2.02 46.28
CA GLU A 447 32.85 2.77 45.42
C GLU A 447 32.91 2.31 43.95
N LEU A 448 34.11 2.02 43.45
CA LEU A 448 34.28 1.51 42.09
C LEU A 448 33.77 0.07 41.94
N LYS A 449 33.90 -0.78 42.97
CA LYS A 449 33.32 -2.13 42.98
C LYS A 449 31.80 -2.09 42.95
N GLU A 450 31.18 -1.20 43.72
CA GLU A 450 29.73 -0.96 43.65
C GLU A 450 29.31 -0.49 42.25
N THR A 451 30.06 0.45 41.66
CA THR A 451 29.81 0.91 40.29
C THR A 451 29.91 -0.24 39.28
N ILE A 452 30.95 -1.09 39.38
CA ILE A 452 31.10 -2.28 38.53
C ILE A 452 29.90 -3.21 38.67
N SER A 453 29.47 -3.51 39.90
CA SER A 453 28.30 -4.37 40.13
C SER A 453 27.05 -3.83 39.43
N ILE A 454 26.79 -2.52 39.52
CA ILE A 454 25.64 -1.89 38.85
C ILE A 454 25.78 -1.95 37.32
N THR A 455 26.98 -1.70 36.79
CA THR A 455 27.25 -1.76 35.34
C THR A 455 27.19 -3.19 34.81
N GLU A 456 27.60 -4.20 35.59
CA GLU A 456 27.47 -5.63 35.27
C GLU A 456 26.00 -6.04 35.17
N ASP A 457 25.18 -5.64 36.14
CA ASP A 457 23.73 -5.86 36.10
C ASP A 457 23.08 -5.19 34.88
N ALA A 458 23.47 -3.94 34.58
CA ALA A 458 23.00 -3.23 33.39
C ALA A 458 23.42 -3.92 32.08
N LYS A 459 24.67 -4.43 32.01
CA LYS A 459 25.15 -5.22 30.87
C LYS A 459 24.35 -6.50 30.70
N ALA A 460 24.08 -7.23 31.78
CA ALA A 460 23.30 -8.47 31.73
C ALA A 460 21.85 -8.23 31.28
N VAL A 461 21.26 -7.06 31.58
CA VAL A 461 19.97 -6.63 31.01
C VAL A 461 20.11 -6.35 29.51
N ALA A 462 21.13 -5.60 29.10
CA ALA A 462 21.35 -5.25 27.69
C ALA A 462 21.63 -6.48 26.81
N GLU A 463 22.40 -7.45 27.30
CA GLU A 463 22.68 -8.71 26.60
C GLU A 463 21.41 -9.54 26.40
N ARG A 464 20.55 -9.65 27.42
CA ARG A 464 19.26 -10.34 27.29
C ARG A 464 18.34 -9.67 26.29
N GLU A 465 18.30 -8.34 26.26
CA GLU A 465 17.52 -7.59 25.28
C GLU A 465 18.06 -7.75 23.87
N TYR A 466 19.40 -7.73 23.70
CA TYR A 466 20.03 -7.99 22.42
C TYR A 466 19.69 -9.38 21.90
N GLU A 467 19.86 -10.43 22.71
CA GLU A 467 19.50 -11.81 22.32
C GLU A 467 18.02 -11.96 21.99
N ARG A 468 17.12 -11.28 22.72
CA ARG A 468 15.68 -11.25 22.39
C ARG A 468 15.43 -10.65 21.01
N ILE A 469 16.08 -9.54 20.68
CA ILE A 469 15.95 -8.88 19.36
C ILE A 469 16.52 -9.76 18.25
N LYS A 470 17.67 -10.43 18.48
CA LYS A 470 18.25 -11.38 17.52
C LYS A 470 17.29 -12.51 17.20
N GLU A 471 16.69 -13.10 18.23
CA GLU A 471 15.70 -14.17 18.10
C GLU A 471 14.47 -13.70 17.32
N ASN A 472 13.93 -12.51 17.64
CA ASN A 472 12.82 -11.92 16.90
C ASN A 472 13.18 -11.73 15.42
N ASN A 473 14.34 -11.11 15.12
CA ASN A 473 14.80 -10.93 13.74
C ASN A 473 14.88 -12.26 12.98
N ARG A 474 15.42 -13.33 13.59
CA ARG A 474 15.50 -14.65 12.95
C ARG A 474 14.12 -15.19 12.61
N ASN A 475 13.20 -15.21 13.58
CA ASN A 475 11.84 -15.72 13.38
C ASN A 475 11.07 -14.91 12.31
N GLU A 476 11.29 -13.60 12.26
CA GLU A 476 10.68 -12.73 11.26
C GLU A 476 11.27 -12.93 9.85
N LEU A 477 12.57 -13.21 9.74
CA LEU A 477 13.20 -13.55 8.46
C LEU A 477 12.62 -14.84 7.90
N GLU A 478 12.49 -15.88 8.73
CA GLU A 478 11.88 -17.15 8.33
C GLU A 478 10.42 -16.96 7.89
N ARG A 479 9.64 -16.18 8.65
CA ARG A 479 8.26 -15.85 8.29
C ARG A 479 8.19 -15.11 6.95
N LEU A 480 9.01 -14.06 6.79
CA LEU A 480 9.08 -13.24 5.59
C LEU A 480 9.40 -14.10 4.36
N GLU A 481 10.36 -15.01 4.46
CA GLU A 481 10.76 -15.86 3.34
C GLU A 481 9.60 -16.76 2.87
N LYS A 482 8.88 -17.35 3.83
CA LYS A 482 7.70 -18.19 3.55
C LYS A 482 6.56 -17.38 2.92
N GLU A 483 6.18 -16.26 3.54
CA GLU A 483 5.11 -15.39 3.05
C GLU A 483 5.44 -14.85 1.65
N LYS A 484 6.69 -14.44 1.41
CA LYS A 484 7.16 -13.94 0.12
C LYS A 484 6.97 -14.96 -0.99
N TYR A 485 7.31 -16.22 -0.73
CA TYR A 485 7.17 -17.27 -1.73
C TYR A 485 5.70 -17.45 -2.14
N ASP A 486 4.82 -17.66 -1.16
CA ASP A 486 3.39 -17.89 -1.41
C ASP A 486 2.73 -16.68 -2.09
N ASP A 487 3.06 -15.48 -1.63
CA ASP A 487 2.54 -14.23 -2.16
C ASP A 487 2.95 -13.98 -3.61
N PHE A 488 4.22 -14.21 -3.94
CA PHE A 488 4.73 -13.94 -5.29
C PHE A 488 4.25 -14.98 -6.29
N VAL A 489 4.14 -16.24 -5.88
CA VAL A 489 3.51 -17.28 -6.70
C VAL A 489 2.04 -16.93 -6.94
N GLY A 490 1.31 -16.50 -5.91
CA GLY A 490 -0.09 -16.06 -6.04
C GLY A 490 -0.25 -14.86 -6.98
N MET A 491 0.59 -13.84 -6.80
CA MET A 491 0.66 -12.66 -7.66
C MET A 491 0.89 -13.02 -9.12
N LEU A 492 1.95 -13.81 -9.41
CA LEU A 492 2.30 -14.18 -10.78
C LEU A 492 1.22 -15.04 -11.42
N LYS A 493 0.65 -16.00 -10.68
CA LYS A 493 -0.44 -16.84 -11.16
C LYS A 493 -1.67 -16.00 -11.52
N GLY A 494 -2.08 -15.10 -10.63
CA GLY A 494 -3.21 -14.19 -10.87
C GLY A 494 -2.98 -13.28 -12.06
N PHE A 495 -1.77 -12.72 -12.17
CA PHE A 495 -1.34 -11.90 -13.31
C PHE A 495 -1.44 -12.68 -14.62
N VAL A 496 -0.81 -13.86 -14.72
CA VAL A 496 -0.79 -14.66 -15.95
C VAL A 496 -2.19 -15.13 -16.35
N ILE A 497 -3.00 -15.62 -15.41
CA ILE A 497 -4.37 -16.07 -15.70
C ILE A 497 -5.20 -14.94 -16.30
N ASN A 498 -5.10 -13.74 -15.74
CA ASN A 498 -5.83 -12.58 -16.28
C ASN A 498 -5.26 -12.15 -17.63
N GLN A 499 -3.94 -12.11 -17.82
CA GLN A 499 -3.35 -11.79 -19.13
C GLN A 499 -3.86 -12.73 -20.22
N VAL A 500 -3.83 -14.04 -19.99
CA VAL A 500 -4.32 -15.05 -20.94
C VAL A 500 -5.82 -14.89 -21.18
N GLY A 501 -6.63 -14.83 -20.12
CA GLY A 501 -8.08 -14.76 -20.25
C GLY A 501 -8.59 -13.50 -20.96
N TYR A 502 -7.92 -12.36 -20.79
CA TYR A 502 -8.26 -11.14 -21.54
C TYR A 502 -7.74 -11.18 -22.98
N ALA A 503 -6.56 -11.76 -23.22
CA ALA A 503 -6.05 -11.96 -24.57
C ALA A 503 -6.98 -12.86 -25.40
N GLU A 504 -7.48 -13.96 -24.83
CA GLU A 504 -8.45 -14.86 -25.48
C GLU A 504 -9.77 -14.15 -25.78
N LYS A 505 -10.33 -13.41 -24.81
CA LYS A 505 -11.56 -12.62 -25.02
C LYS A 505 -11.39 -11.63 -26.17
N MET A 506 -10.24 -10.98 -26.25
CA MET A 506 -9.98 -9.99 -27.29
C MET A 506 -9.69 -10.63 -28.64
N ALA A 507 -9.01 -11.78 -28.67
CA ALA A 507 -8.85 -12.59 -29.87
C ALA A 507 -10.22 -12.99 -30.44
N GLY A 508 -11.16 -13.43 -29.61
CA GLY A 508 -12.53 -13.75 -30.05
C GLY A 508 -13.30 -12.54 -30.59
N VAL A 509 -13.02 -11.32 -30.11
CA VAL A 509 -13.58 -10.08 -30.69
C VAL A 509 -13.06 -9.87 -32.11
N TRP A 510 -11.75 -10.04 -32.33
CA TRP A 510 -11.12 -9.87 -33.65
C TRP A 510 -11.45 -10.99 -34.62
N GLU A 511 -11.54 -12.24 -34.15
CA GLU A 511 -11.92 -13.40 -34.95
C GLU A 511 -13.32 -13.24 -35.53
N LYS A 512 -14.28 -12.78 -34.71
CA LYS A 512 -15.64 -12.48 -35.18
C LYS A 512 -15.64 -11.46 -36.32
N ILE A 513 -14.82 -10.41 -36.22
CA ILE A 513 -14.69 -9.41 -37.28
C ILE A 513 -14.05 -9.99 -38.54
N ALA A 514 -13.03 -10.83 -38.39
CA ALA A 514 -12.40 -11.50 -39.53
C ALA A 514 -13.38 -12.44 -40.26
N GLU A 515 -14.25 -13.13 -39.55
CA GLU A 515 -15.32 -13.95 -40.12
C GLU A 515 -16.37 -13.10 -40.86
N GLU A 516 -16.88 -12.06 -40.20
CA GLU A 516 -17.89 -11.14 -40.76
C GLU A 516 -17.37 -10.43 -42.03
N THR A 517 -16.07 -10.17 -42.11
CA THR A 517 -15.43 -9.49 -43.27
C THR A 517 -14.75 -10.43 -44.26
N SER A 518 -14.93 -11.76 -44.12
CA SER A 518 -14.26 -12.75 -44.97
C SER A 518 -14.62 -12.68 -46.46
N GLY A 519 -15.72 -12.01 -46.82
CA GLY A 519 -16.12 -11.76 -48.21
C GLY A 519 -15.07 -10.96 -49.00
N TYR A 520 -14.44 -9.97 -48.38
CA TYR A 520 -13.40 -9.15 -49.03
C TYR A 520 -12.17 -9.96 -49.47
N ALA A 521 -11.86 -11.05 -48.77
CA ALA A 521 -10.75 -11.93 -49.13
C ALA A 521 -11.07 -12.86 -50.31
N LYS A 522 -12.36 -13.20 -50.50
CA LYS A 522 -12.83 -14.11 -51.55
C LYS A 522 -13.02 -13.40 -52.89
N ASP A 523 -13.38 -12.11 -52.87
CA ASP A 523 -13.60 -11.30 -54.08
C ASP A 523 -12.31 -10.71 -54.68
N GLY A 524 -11.16 -10.90 -54.00
CA GLY A 524 -9.84 -10.42 -54.42
C GLY A 524 -8.93 -11.47 -55.08
N SER A 525 -9.39 -12.72 -55.26
CA SER A 525 -8.78 -13.77 -56.08
C SER A 525 -9.59 -13.99 -57.35
#